data_AF-A0A847QEE2-F1
#
_entry.id   AF-A0A847QEE2-F1
#
_cell.length_a   1.000
_cell.length_b   1.000
_cell.length_c   1.000
_cell.angle_alpha   90.00
_cell.angle_beta   90.00
_cell.angle_gamma   90.00
#
_symmetry.space_group_name_H-M   'P 1'
#
loop_
_entity.id
_entity.type
_entity.pdbx_description
1 polymer ?
#
loop_
_entity_poly.entity_id
_entity_poly.type
_entity_poly.pdbx_seq_one_letter_code
_entity_poly.pdbx_strand_id
1 'polypeptide(L)' 'MDYISLLIAVLAAIHAYTYAKWLKENENKAGAYGVYVLILTGLTLPVYRIVILN' A
#
# COMPACT_ATOMS: atom_id res chain seq x y z
N MET A 1 -12.60 4.00 -14.66
CA MET A 1 -12.13 4.67 -13.43
C MET A 1 -11.30 3.73 -12.57
N ASP A 2 -11.64 2.44 -12.54
CA ASP A 2 -11.01 1.49 -11.63
C ASP A 2 -9.50 1.31 -11.89
N TYR A 3 -9.07 1.27 -13.16
CA TYR A 3 -7.65 1.25 -13.52
C TYR A 3 -6.87 2.50 -13.07
N ILE A 4 -7.51 3.68 -13.08
CA ILE A 4 -6.91 4.94 -12.59
C ILE A 4 -6.78 4.88 -11.06
N SER A 5 -7.82 4.42 -10.37
CA SER A 5 -7.79 4.21 -8.92
C SER A 5 -6.72 3.21 -8.50
N LEU A 6 -6.54 2.11 -9.26
CA LEU A 6 -5.46 1.15 -9.04
C LEU A 6 -4.09 1.79 -9.24
N LEU A 7 -3.90 2.54 -10.33
CA LEU A 7 -2.63 3.22 -10.59
C LEU A 7 -2.26 4.18 -9.45
N ILE A 8 -3.20 5.00 -8.99
CA ILE A 8 -3.00 5.92 -7.86
C ILE A 8 -2.67 5.14 -6.58
N ALA A 9 -3.40 4.05 -6.30
CA ALA A 9 -3.17 3.22 -5.13
C ALA A 9 -1.78 2.57 -5.15
N VAL A 10 -1.31 2.11 -6.32
CA VAL A 10 0.04 1.55 -6.49
C VAL A 10 1.12 2.63 -6.26
N LEU A 11 0.94 3.83 -6.81
CA LEU A 11 1.89 4.94 -6.59
C LEU A 11 1.96 5.32 -5.10
N ALA A 12 0.81 5.40 -4.43
CA ALA A 12 0.75 5.65 -2.99
C ALA A 12 1.42 4.53 -2.18
N ALA A 13 1.22 3.26 -2.58
CA ALA A 13 1.86 2.11 -1.94
C ALA A 13 3.39 2.12 -2.08
N ILE A 14 3.93 2.54 -3.24
CA ILE A 14 5.38 2.70 -3.43
C ILE A 14 5.94 3.76 -2.48
N HIS A 15 5.28 4.91 -2.37
CA HIS A 15 5.69 5.96 -1.44
C HIS A 15 5.60 5.52 0.03
N ALA A 16 4.52 4.84 0.41
CA ALA A 16 4.38 4.28 1.76
C ALA A 16 5.46 3.21 2.03
N TYR A 17 5.83 2.41 1.03
CA TYR A 17 6.86 1.39 1.16
C TYR A 17 8.25 1.99 1.43
N THR A 18 8.62 3.06 0.73
CA THR A 18 9.91 3.75 1.00
C THR A 18 9.94 4.33 2.40
N TYR A 19 8.83 4.88 2.89
CA TYR A 19 8.72 5.34 4.26
C TYR A 19 8.78 4.19 5.29
N ALA A 20 8.09 3.07 5.04
CA ALA A 20 8.17 1.88 5.90
C ALA A 20 9.59 1.31 5.98
N LYS A 21 10.32 1.30 4.85
CA LYS A 21 11.72 0.90 4.80
C LYS A 21 12.58 1.82 5.66
N TRP A 22 12.41 3.14 5.53
CA TRP A 22 13.12 4.11 6.37
C TRP A 22 12.81 3.92 7.86
N LEU A 23 11.55 3.68 8.24
CA LEU A 23 11.17 3.39 9.63
C LEU A 23 11.90 2.16 10.18
N LYS A 24 11.99 1.09 9.39
CA LYS A 24 12.68 -0.14 9.77
C LYS A 24 14.19 0.09 9.98
N GLU A 25 14.81 0.92 9.14
CA GLU A 25 16.23 1.30 9.23
C GLU A 25 16.52 2.20 10.44
N ASN A 26 15.54 2.99 10.89
CA ASN A 26 15.63 3.85 12.08
C ASN A 26 15.08 3.17 13.35
N GLU A 27 15.20 1.85 13.44
CA GLU A 27 14.80 1.01 14.59
C GLU A 27 13.30 1.02 14.95
N ASN A 28 12.46 1.72 14.18
CA ASN A 28 11.01 1.75 14.36
C ASN A 28 10.33 0.61 13.58
N LYS A 29 10.57 -0.62 14.04
CA LYS A 29 10.02 -1.84 13.42
C LYS A 29 8.49 -1.90 13.52
N ALA A 30 7.92 -1.50 14.65
CA ALA A 30 6.47 -1.50 14.86
C ALA A 30 5.76 -0.55 13.87
N GLY A 31 6.29 0.67 13.70
CA GLY A 31 5.79 1.62 12.71
C GLY A 31 5.90 1.07 11.28
N ALA A 32 7.04 0.46 10.94
CA ALA A 32 7.22 -0.15 9.62
C ALA A 32 6.18 -1.24 9.33
N TYR A 33 5.93 -2.15 10.28
CA TYR A 33 4.89 -3.17 10.15
C TYR A 33 3.49 -2.57 10.03
N GLY A 34 3.18 -1.52 10.80
CA GLY A 34 1.91 -0.79 10.66
C GLY A 34 1.71 -0.24 9.25
N VAL A 35 2.74 0.38 8.67
CA VAL A 35 2.67 0.90 7.31
C VAL A 35 2.55 -0.22 6.28
N TYR A 36 3.22 -1.37 6.44
CA TYR A 36 3.03 -2.51 5.55
C TYR A 36 1.59 -3.05 5.56
N VAL A 37 0.97 -3.13 6.73
CA VAL A 37 -0.45 -3.54 6.82
C VAL A 37 -1.37 -2.51 6.14
N LEU A 38 -1.10 -1.21 6.31
CA LEU A 38 -1.82 -0.14 5.63
C LEU A 38 -1.71 -0.23 4.10
N ILE A 39 -0.52 -0.56 3.57
CA ILE A 39 -0.32 -0.77 2.13
C ILE A 39 -1.17 -1.94 1.63
N LEU A 40 -1.11 -3.09 2.30
CA LEU A 40 -1.85 -4.28 1.89
C LEU A 40 -3.36 -4.05 1.93
N THR A 41 -3.87 -3.46 3.00
CA THR A 41 -5.30 -3.15 3.16
C THR A 41 -5.77 -2.10 2.17
N GLY A 42 -4.97 -1.05 1.92
CA GLY A 42 -5.28 0.00 0.94
C GLY A 42 -5.32 -0.50 -0.50
N LEU A 43 -4.48 -1.47 -0.86
CA LEU A 43 -4.50 -2.10 -2.18
C LEU A 43 -5.63 -3.14 -2.34
N THR A 44 -6.16 -3.68 -1.25
CA THR A 44 -7.14 -4.77 -1.30
C THR A 44 -8.42 -4.34 -2.04
N LEU A 45 -8.95 -3.15 -1.76
CA LEU A 45 -10.21 -2.68 -2.36
C LEU A 45 -10.12 -2.46 -3.90
N PRO A 46 -9.15 -1.72 -4.45
CA PRO A 46 -9.03 -1.54 -5.90
C PRO A 46 -8.69 -2.86 -6.62
N VAL A 47 -7.88 -3.73 -6.00
CA VAL A 47 -7.56 -5.05 -6.58
C VAL A 47 -8.79 -5.95 -6.59
N TYR A 48 -9.54 -6.04 -5.49
CA TYR A 48 -10.77 -6.82 -5.40
C TYR A 48 -11.77 -6.39 -6.47
N ARG A 49 -11.94 -5.07 -6.64
CA ARG A 49 -12.84 -4.53 -7.65
C ARG A 49 -12.44 -4.93 -9.07
N ILE A 50 -11.15 -4.89 -9.42
CA ILE A 50 -10.68 -5.18 -10.79
C ILE A 50 -10.63 -6.68 -11.08
N VAL A 51 -10.25 -7.50 -10.12
CA VAL A 51 -9.98 -8.93 -10.34
C VAL A 51 -11.22 -9.80 -10.13
N ILE A 52 -12.13 -9.39 -9.24
CA ILE A 52 -13.25 -10.24 -8.81
C ILE A 52 -14.61 -9.68 -9.27
N LEU A 53 -14.78 -8.36 -9.28
CA LEU A 53 -16.08 -7.74 -9.57
C LEU A 53 -16.26 -7.26 -11.02
N ASN A 54 -15.24 -7.39 -11.87
CA ASN A 54 -15.21 -6.88 -13.24
C ASN A 54 -15.02 -8.05 -14.22
#